data_AF-A0A383EZ34-F1
#
_entry.id   AF-A0A383EZ34-F1
#
_cell.length_a   1.000
_cell.length_b   1.000
_cell.length_c   1.000
_cell.angle_alpha   90.00
_cell.angle_beta   90.00
_cell.angle_gamma   90.00
#
_symmetry.space_group_name_H-M   'P 1'
#
loop_
_entity.id
_entity.type
_entity.pdbx_description
1 polymer ?
#
loop_
_entity_poly.entity_id
_entity_poly.type
_entity_poly.pdbx_seq_one_letter_code
_entity_poly.pdbx_strand_id
1 'polypeptide(L)'
;PATLFTGFGFFTWDMPEYLDIVDIGVWPIIMGVTMYAQQKLNPPPPDPTQAKIFMFLPFIFTIMLARFPSGLVIYWAWNNLLSVAQQYVIMRRAGVPIGGGRAKPKAPKTKVAAKGGAPGE
;
A
#
# COMPACT_ATOMS: atom_id res chain seq x y z
N PRO A 1 7.70 -26.56 -7.79
CA PRO A 1 7.61 -25.07 -7.77
C PRO A 1 7.36 -24.61 -6.32
N ALA A 2 7.74 -23.39 -5.91
CA ALA A 2 7.54 -22.90 -4.53
C ALA A 2 6.20 -22.16 -4.40
N THR A 3 5.14 -22.92 -4.18
CA THR A 3 3.75 -22.46 -4.22
C THR A 3 2.99 -22.79 -2.94
N LEU A 4 1.84 -22.15 -2.71
CA LEU A 4 1.07 -22.29 -1.47
C LEU A 4 0.76 -23.75 -1.13
N PHE A 5 0.28 -24.53 -2.10
CA PHE A 5 -0.13 -25.91 -1.85
C PHE A 5 1.05 -26.88 -1.82
N THR A 6 2.23 -26.51 -2.31
CA THR A 6 3.46 -27.29 -2.10
C THR A 6 4.21 -26.90 -0.82
N GLY A 7 3.59 -26.08 0.05
CA GLY A 7 4.23 -25.54 1.25
C GLY A 7 5.46 -24.70 0.92
N PHE A 8 5.43 -23.98 -0.20
CA PHE A 8 6.55 -23.25 -0.77
C PHE A 8 7.77 -24.13 -1.08
N GLY A 9 7.53 -25.38 -1.47
CA GLY A 9 8.56 -26.38 -1.80
C GLY A 9 8.91 -27.33 -0.66
N PHE A 10 8.18 -27.29 0.45
CA PHE A 10 8.34 -28.23 1.56
C PHE A 10 7.75 -29.62 1.25
N PHE A 11 6.79 -29.69 0.33
CA PHE A 11 6.17 -30.93 -0.11
C PHE A 11 6.40 -31.16 -1.62
N THR A 12 6.61 -32.42 -2.01
CA THR A 12 6.97 -32.82 -3.40
C THR A 12 5.86 -33.59 -4.13
N TRP A 13 4.63 -33.60 -3.62
CA TRP A 13 3.52 -34.28 -4.30
C TRP A 13 3.15 -33.58 -5.61
N ASP A 14 2.63 -34.35 -6.56
CA ASP A 14 2.14 -33.82 -7.83
C ASP A 14 0.83 -33.06 -7.60
N MET A 15 0.81 -31.77 -7.95
CA MET A 15 -0.39 -30.95 -7.88
C MET A 15 -1.31 -31.31 -9.05
N PRO A 16 -2.60 -31.60 -8.81
CA PRO A 16 -3.56 -31.72 -9.89
C PRO A 16 -3.69 -30.40 -10.67
N GLU A 17 -3.59 -30.45 -12.00
CA GLU A 17 -3.57 -29.26 -12.88
C GLU A 17 -4.77 -28.31 -12.67
N TYR A 18 -5.92 -28.83 -12.25
CA TYR A 18 -7.11 -28.00 -11.97
C TYR A 18 -6.94 -27.08 -10.74
N LEU A 19 -5.95 -27.35 -9.88
CA LEU A 19 -5.63 -26.51 -8.71
C LEU A 19 -4.58 -25.43 -9.02
N ASP A 20 -3.94 -25.44 -10.19
CA ASP A 20 -2.92 -24.45 -10.55
C ASP A 20 -3.45 -23.01 -10.56
N ILE A 21 -4.77 -22.83 -10.75
CA ILE A 21 -5.41 -21.51 -10.69
C ILE A 21 -5.42 -20.91 -9.28
N VAL A 22 -5.45 -21.75 -8.25
CA VAL A 22 -5.46 -21.35 -6.84
C VAL A 22 -4.10 -21.54 -6.17
N ASP A 23 -3.13 -22.16 -6.86
CA ASP A 23 -1.78 -22.40 -6.34
C ASP A 23 -0.89 -21.16 -6.51
N ILE A 24 -0.95 -20.26 -5.53
CA ILE A 24 -0.27 -18.97 -5.60
C ILE A 24 1.18 -19.09 -5.10
N GLY A 25 2.14 -18.65 -5.92
CA GLY A 25 3.54 -18.55 -5.53
C GLY A 25 3.80 -17.50 -4.43
N VAL A 26 4.92 -17.63 -3.73
CA VAL A 26 5.33 -16.66 -2.69
C VAL A 26 5.43 -15.21 -3.22
N TRP A 27 5.92 -15.03 -4.44
CA TRP A 27 6.18 -13.72 -5.04
C TRP A 27 4.92 -12.91 -5.36
N PRO A 28 3.88 -13.48 -6.01
CA PRO A 28 2.59 -12.81 -6.16
C PRO A 28 1.98 -12.37 -4.82
N ILE A 29 2.09 -13.19 -3.77
CA ILE A 29 1.59 -12.83 -2.43
C ILE A 29 2.33 -11.60 -1.89
N ILE A 30 3.66 -11.60 -1.96
CA ILE A 30 4.49 -10.45 -1.57
C ILE A 30 4.07 -9.21 -2.36
N MET A 31 3.89 -9.33 -3.67
CA MET A 31 3.44 -8.23 -4.53
C MET A 31 2.06 -7.71 -4.11
N GLY A 32 1.10 -8.58 -3.82
CA GLY A 32 -0.22 -8.19 -3.30
C GLY A 32 -0.14 -7.37 -2.02
N VAL A 33 0.72 -7.80 -1.09
CA VAL A 33 0.98 -7.10 0.18
C VAL A 33 1.64 -5.73 -0.06
N THR A 34 2.65 -5.65 -0.93
CA THR A 34 3.33 -4.37 -1.21
C THR A 34 2.42 -3.41 -1.96
N MET A 35 1.58 -3.88 -2.88
CA MET A 35 0.54 -3.09 -3.54
C MET A 35 -0.47 -2.55 -2.53
N TYR A 36 -0.93 -3.37 -1.59
CA TYR A 36 -1.83 -2.92 -0.53
C TYR A 36 -1.19 -1.85 0.36
N ALA A 37 0.09 -2.03 0.74
CA ALA A 37 0.84 -1.02 1.50
C ALA A 37 0.98 0.30 0.73
N GLN A 38 1.31 0.23 -0.56
CA GLN A 38 1.38 1.40 -1.44
C GLN A 38 0.05 2.12 -1.54
N GLN A 39 -1.04 1.39 -1.70
CA GLN A 39 -2.38 1.94 -1.75
C GLN A 39 -2.75 2.68 -0.45
N LYS A 40 -2.32 2.17 0.72
CA LYS A 40 -2.53 2.86 2.00
C LYS A 40 -1.75 4.16 2.10
N LEU A 41 -0.58 4.28 1.46
CA LEU A 41 0.17 5.54 1.41
C LEU A 41 -0.47 6.57 0.47
N ASN A 42 -1.32 6.13 -0.46
CA ASN A 42 -2.03 7.01 -1.38
C ASN A 42 -3.35 7.50 -0.76
N PRO A 43 -3.73 8.76 -0.97
CA PRO A 43 -5.06 9.25 -0.60
C PRO A 43 -6.15 8.39 -1.27
N PRO A 44 -7.18 7.94 -0.53
CA PRO A 44 -8.27 7.19 -1.12
C PRO A 44 -9.07 8.07 -2.10
N PRO A 45 -9.67 7.48 -3.15
CA PRO A 45 -10.60 8.19 -4.01
C PRO A 45 -11.75 8.82 -3.21
N PRO A 46 -12.26 10.01 -3.62
CA PRO A 46 -13.33 10.69 -2.90
C PRO A 46 -14.68 9.95 -2.97
N ASP A 47 -14.91 9.18 -4.03
CA ASP A 47 -16.12 8.39 -4.20
C ASP A 47 -16.03 7.03 -3.45
N PRO A 48 -17.01 6.68 -2.61
CA PRO A 48 -16.99 5.46 -1.80
C PRO A 48 -17.10 4.17 -2.63
N THR A 49 -17.71 4.20 -3.82
CA THR A 49 -17.79 3.04 -4.71
C THR A 49 -16.43 2.76 -5.33
N GLN A 50 -15.74 3.80 -5.81
CA GLN A 50 -14.38 3.69 -6.33
C GLN A 50 -13.40 3.23 -5.25
N ALA A 51 -13.52 3.74 -4.02
CA ALA A 51 -12.69 3.30 -2.90
C ALA A 51 -12.84 1.78 -2.63
N LYS A 52 -14.08 1.26 -2.64
CA LYS A 52 -14.33 -0.19 -2.50
C LYS A 52 -13.68 -0.99 -3.61
N ILE A 53 -13.81 -0.56 -4.87
CA ILE A 53 -13.18 -1.23 -6.02
C ILE A 53 -11.66 -1.30 -5.83
N PHE A 54 -11.04 -0.18 -5.46
CA PHE A 54 -9.62 -0.10 -5.23
C PHE A 54 -9.17 -1.04 -4.09
N MET A 55 -9.98 -1.28 -3.06
CA MET A 55 -9.63 -2.21 -1.98
C MET A 55 -9.52 -3.68 -2.44
N PHE A 56 -10.24 -4.07 -3.50
CA PHE A 56 -10.18 -5.43 -4.06
C PHE A 56 -9.09 -5.59 -5.12
N LEU A 57 -8.59 -4.49 -5.69
CA LEU A 57 -7.62 -4.52 -6.77
C LEU A 57 -6.34 -5.31 -6.45
N PRO A 58 -5.71 -5.18 -5.26
CA PRO A 58 -4.52 -5.97 -4.93
C PRO A 58 -4.76 -7.48 -4.94
N PHE A 59 -5.94 -7.94 -4.51
CA PHE A 59 -6.29 -9.37 -4.51
C PHE A 59 -6.45 -9.90 -5.92
N ILE A 60 -7.18 -9.17 -6.77
CA ILE A 60 -7.38 -9.54 -8.18
C ILE A 60 -6.03 -9.61 -8.89
N PHE A 61 -5.16 -8.61 -8.71
CA PHE A 61 -3.83 -8.59 -9.29
C PHE A 61 -2.94 -9.72 -8.77
N THR A 62 -3.04 -10.07 -7.49
CA THR A 62 -2.26 -11.19 -6.91
C THR A 62 -2.59 -12.52 -7.58
N ILE A 63 -3.88 -12.81 -7.79
CA ILE A 63 -4.34 -14.03 -8.47
C ILE A 63 -3.92 -14.00 -9.95
N MET A 64 -4.10 -12.86 -10.61
CA MET A 64 -3.70 -12.70 -12.01
C MET A 64 -2.19 -12.90 -12.21
N LEU A 65 -1.35 -12.36 -11.31
CA LEU A 65 0.11 -12.48 -11.35
C LEU A 65 0.61 -13.88 -10.98
N ALA A 66 -0.21 -14.74 -10.38
CA ALA A 66 0.20 -16.10 -10.01
C ALA A 66 0.68 -16.93 -11.20
N ARG A 67 0.23 -16.62 -12.41
CA ARG A 67 0.59 -17.31 -13.66
C ARG A 67 1.74 -16.67 -14.43
N PHE A 68 2.24 -15.52 -13.98
CA PHE A 68 3.34 -14.84 -14.65
C PHE A 68 4.69 -15.42 -14.22
N PRO A 69 5.73 -15.35 -15.08
CA PRO A 69 7.07 -15.76 -14.72
C PRO A 69 7.55 -15.06 -13.45
N SER A 70 8.07 -15.84 -12.48
CA SER A 70 8.46 -15.32 -11.16
C SER A 70 9.49 -14.19 -11.24
N GLY A 71 10.41 -14.21 -12.21
CA GLY A 71 11.40 -13.13 -12.41
C GLY A 71 10.77 -11.75 -12.62
N LEU A 72 9.67 -11.68 -13.38
CA LEU A 72 8.94 -10.43 -13.62
C LEU A 72 8.26 -9.95 -12.33
N VAL A 73 7.63 -10.87 -11.60
CA VAL A 73 6.93 -10.55 -10.35
C VAL A 73 7.91 -10.10 -9.26
N ILE A 74 9.09 -10.72 -9.18
CA ILE A 74 10.16 -10.31 -8.27
C ILE A 74 10.61 -8.88 -8.56
N TYR A 75 10.86 -8.56 -9.83
CA TYR A 75 11.26 -7.21 -10.24
C TYR A 75 10.23 -6.16 -9.79
N TRP A 76 8.94 -6.40 -10.04
CA TRP A 76 7.88 -5.49 -9.63
C TRP A 76 7.72 -5.40 -8.12
N ALA A 77 7.76 -6.53 -7.42
CA ALA A 77 7.64 -6.56 -5.97
C ALA A 77 8.76 -5.74 -5.31
N TRP A 78 9.99 -5.86 -5.81
CA TRP A 78 11.13 -5.09 -5.34
C TRP A 78 10.96 -3.60 -5.62
N ASN A 79 10.57 -3.23 -6.84
CA ASN A 79 10.33 -1.84 -7.22
C ASN A 79 9.25 -1.18 -6.34
N ASN A 80 8.12 -1.87 -6.15
CA ASN A 80 7.03 -1.39 -5.30
C ASN A 80 7.46 -1.24 -3.85
N LEU A 81 8.23 -2.20 -3.31
CA LEU A 81 8.73 -2.12 -1.93
C LEU A 81 9.62 -0.88 -1.72
N LEU A 82 10.53 -0.61 -2.65
CA LEU A 82 11.37 0.59 -2.61
C LEU A 82 10.53 1.86 -2.71
N SER A 83 9.53 1.88 -3.57
CA SER A 83 8.62 3.02 -3.74
C SER A 83 7.80 3.29 -2.47
N VAL A 84 7.29 2.25 -1.81
CA VAL A 84 6.59 2.34 -0.51
C VAL A 84 7.52 2.89 0.56
N ALA A 85 8.73 2.35 0.67
CA ALA A 85 9.71 2.80 1.65
C ALA A 85 10.09 4.27 1.43
N GLN A 86 10.35 4.66 0.17
CA GLN A 86 10.63 6.04 -0.20
C GLN A 86 9.48 6.97 0.18
N GLN A 87 8.25 6.62 -0.23
CA GLN A 87 7.08 7.45 0.03
C GLN A 87 6.82 7.61 1.53
N TYR A 88 6.96 6.54 2.30
CA TYR A 88 6.86 6.57 3.76
C TYR A 88 7.88 7.54 4.38
N VAL A 89 9.13 7.50 3.93
CA VAL A 89 10.19 8.42 4.42
C VAL A 89 9.87 9.87 4.07
N ILE A 90 9.38 10.15 2.86
CA ILE A 90 8.98 11.49 2.42
C ILE A 90 7.85 12.02 3.30
N MET A 91 6.78 11.26 3.50
CA MET A 91 5.63 11.68 4.32
C MET A 91 6.06 11.97 5.76
N ARG A 92 6.91 11.10 6.33
CA ARG A 92 7.46 11.28 7.68
C ARG A 92 8.30 12.56 7.81
N ARG A 93 9.13 12.87 6.81
CA ARG A 93 9.95 14.09 6.78
C ARG A 93 9.13 15.35 6.54
N ALA A 94 8.10 15.28 5.70
CA ALA A 94 7.22 16.39 5.39
C ALA A 94 6.18 16.69 6.49
N GLY A 95 6.08 15.84 7.52
CA GLY A 95 5.06 15.97 8.57
C GLY A 95 3.64 15.70 8.08
N VAL A 96 3.51 15.00 6.95
CA VAL A 96 2.22 14.63 6.36
C VAL A 96 1.73 13.33 7.02
N PRO A 97 0.44 13.23 7.36
CA PRO A 97 -0.12 12.03 7.97
C PRO A 97 0.04 10.81 7.06
N ILE A 98 0.55 9.73 7.62
CA ILE A 98 0.75 8.45 6.95
C ILE A 98 -0.60 7.72 6.92
N GLY A 99 -0.98 7.16 5.77
CA GLY A 99 -2.20 6.34 5.69
C GLY A 99 -3.49 7.10 5.36
N GLY A 100 -3.42 8.34 4.86
CA GLY A 100 -4.61 9.11 4.45
C GLY A 100 -5.50 9.60 5.59
N GLY A 101 -5.10 9.42 6.85
CA GLY A 101 -5.77 10.06 7.99
C GLY A 101 -5.63 11.58 7.88
N ARG A 102 -6.72 12.35 7.96
CA ARG A 102 -6.65 13.82 8.00
C ARG A 102 -5.64 14.23 9.07
N ALA A 103 -4.66 15.06 8.70
CA ALA A 103 -3.82 15.72 9.69
C ALA A 103 -4.77 16.44 10.65
N LYS A 104 -4.72 16.12 11.95
CA LYS A 104 -5.46 16.93 12.93
C LYS A 104 -5.02 18.38 12.70
N PRO A 105 -5.95 19.32 12.44
CA PRO A 105 -5.59 20.72 12.25
C PRO A 105 -4.78 21.15 13.46
N LYS A 106 -3.54 21.56 13.25
CA LYS A 106 -2.73 22.14 14.33
C LYS A 106 -3.46 23.42 14.71
N ALA A 107 -4.05 23.44 15.91
CA ALA A 107 -4.84 24.57 16.38
C ALA A 107 -4.06 25.88 16.12
N PRO A 108 -4.69 26.92 15.56
CA PRO A 108 -4.02 28.19 15.35
C PRO A 108 -3.49 28.64 16.70
N LYS A 109 -2.18 28.87 16.80
CA LYS A 109 -1.65 29.60 17.95
C LYS A 109 -2.20 31.01 17.83
N THR A 110 -3.30 31.28 18.51
CA THR A 110 -3.85 32.63 18.63
C THR A 110 -2.78 33.50 19.30
N LYS A 111 -1.97 34.17 18.50
CA LYS A 111 -1.31 35.39 18.93
C LYS A 111 -2.40 36.45 18.90
N VAL A 112 -3.06 36.67 20.03
CA VAL A 112 -3.90 37.86 20.19
C VAL A 112 -2.96 39.04 20.10
N ALA A 113 -2.96 39.69 18.94
CA ALA A 113 -2.39 41.01 18.77
C ALA A 113 -3.40 42.02 19.34
N ALA A 114 -2.96 42.84 20.28
CA ALA A 114 -3.58 44.13 20.55
C ALA A 114 -2.46 45.17 20.75
N LYS A 115 -1.86 45.56 19.62
CA LYS A 115 -1.29 46.91 19.47
C LYS A 115 -2.49 47.80 19.16
N GLY A 116 -2.75 48.82 19.97
CA GLY A 116 -3.73 49.85 19.63
C GLY A 116 -4.38 50.54 20.82
N GLY A 117 -3.60 51.32 21.56
CA GLY A 117 -4.12 52.40 22.40
C GLY A 117 -3.19 53.59 22.24
N ALA A 118 -3.56 54.53 21.37
CA ALA A 118 -2.86 55.80 21.23
C ALA A 118 -3.09 56.67 22.50
N PRO A 119 -2.15 57.57 22.84
CA PRO A 119 -2.30 58.44 24.01
C PRO A 119 -3.34 59.53 23.72
N GLY A 120 -4.35 59.59 24.56
CA GLY A 120 -5.20 60.77 24.73
C GLY A 120 -4.88 61.39 26.09
N GLU A 121 -4.78 62.72 26.08
CA GLU A 121 -4.49 63.67 27.17
C GLU A 121 -3.02 64.06 27.38
#